data_AF-A0AAD8BLS2-F1
#
_entry.id   AF-A0AAD8BLS2-F1
#
_cell.length_a   1.000
_cell.length_b   1.000
_cell.length_c   1.000
_cell.angle_alpha   90.00
_cell.angle_beta   90.00
_cell.angle_gamma   90.00
#
_symmetry.space_group_name_H-M   'P 1'
#
loop_
_entity.id
_entity.type
_entity.pdbx_description
1 polymer ?
#
loop_
_entity_poly.entity_id
_entity_poly.type
_entity_poly.pdbx_seq_one_letter_code
_entity_poly.pdbx_strand_id
1 'polypeptide(L)'
;MNLELEEDDVTELLASYEEELSAEDLIQLEKQMIEEEEDIPTPEPKRFTRQGLAGGFALIEEGLSRFEAEDPNMERYTRVARGVMDSLRCYKEILEEKKMVSFQSNLQQYFKKVDRPATEPPTEPVLVPHLPLLTHLPQYLQQVL
;
A
#
# COMPACT_ATOMS: atom_id res chain seq x y z
N MET A 1 -13.81 -62.78 -4.50
CA MET A 1 -13.16 -62.96 -3.20
C MET A 1 -14.24 -62.69 -2.17
N ASN A 2 -14.77 -63.74 -1.53
CA ASN A 2 -15.67 -63.57 -0.40
C ASN A 2 -14.76 -63.30 0.80
N LEU A 3 -14.80 -62.08 1.34
CA LEU A 3 -14.28 -61.83 2.68
C LEU A 3 -15.40 -62.22 3.64
N GLU A 4 -15.40 -63.46 4.09
CA GLU A 4 -16.13 -63.84 5.30
C GLU A 4 -15.40 -63.13 6.45
N LEU A 5 -16.01 -62.04 6.93
CA LEU A 5 -15.58 -61.36 8.15
C LEU A 5 -16.07 -62.22 9.32
N GLU A 6 -15.13 -62.86 10.00
CA GLU A 6 -15.43 -63.65 11.20
C GLU A 6 -15.55 -62.72 12.41
N GLU A 7 -16.28 -63.13 13.45
CA GLU A 7 -16.39 -62.35 14.70
C GLU A 7 -15.02 -62.07 15.31
N ASP A 8 -14.05 -62.97 15.09
CA ASP A 8 -12.67 -62.83 15.54
C ASP A 8 -11.95 -61.66 14.83
N ASP A 9 -12.23 -61.41 13.55
CA ASP A 9 -11.62 -60.28 12.83
C ASP A 9 -12.06 -58.92 13.41
N VAL A 10 -13.33 -58.82 13.85
CA VAL A 10 -13.87 -57.60 14.47
C VAL A 10 -13.30 -57.41 15.86
N THR A 11 -13.09 -58.50 16.61
CA THR A 11 -12.51 -58.42 17.96
C THR A 11 -11.03 -58.07 17.93
N GLU A 12 -10.24 -58.60 16.98
CA GLU A 12 -8.85 -58.18 16.77
C GLU A 12 -8.75 -56.70 16.41
N LEU A 13 -9.64 -56.19 15.55
CA LEU A 13 -9.68 -54.78 15.18
C LEU A 13 -9.98 -53.89 16.40
N LEU A 14 -10.98 -54.26 17.22
CA LEU A 14 -11.35 -53.49 18.41
C LEU A 14 -10.24 -53.52 19.48
N ALA A 15 -9.55 -54.66 19.64
CA ALA A 15 -8.42 -54.77 20.56
C ALA A 15 -7.25 -53.88 20.13
N SER A 16 -7.02 -53.67 18.83
CA SER A 16 -5.98 -52.76 18.34
C SER A 16 -6.27 -51.28 18.67
N TYR A 17 -7.54 -50.91 18.81
CA TYR A 17 -7.96 -49.56 19.22
C TYR A 17 -7.99 -49.36 20.75
N GLU A 18 -7.89 -50.44 21.52
CA GLU A 18 -7.84 -50.40 22.99
C GLU A 18 -6.45 -49.97 23.50
N GLU A 19 -5.43 -50.02 22.64
CA GLU A 19 -4.11 -49.48 22.93
C GLU A 19 -4.17 -47.95 22.98
N GLU A 20 -3.98 -47.40 24.19
CA GLU A 20 -3.99 -45.96 24.42
C GLU A 20 -2.83 -45.32 23.66
N LEU A 21 -3.11 -44.23 22.92
CA LEU A 21 -2.08 -43.51 22.18
C LEU A 21 -0.96 -43.08 23.13
N SER A 22 0.28 -43.34 22.72
CA SER A 22 1.43 -42.87 23.49
C SER A 22 1.52 -41.35 23.46
N ALA A 23 2.25 -40.76 24.41
CA ALA A 23 2.51 -39.34 24.40
C ALA A 23 3.24 -38.90 23.10
N GLU A 24 4.12 -39.76 22.59
CA GLU A 24 4.81 -39.57 21.32
C GLU A 24 3.86 -39.54 20.12
N ASP A 25 2.85 -40.43 20.06
CA ASP A 25 1.85 -40.44 18.98
C ASP A 25 0.98 -39.18 18.99
N LEU A 26 0.63 -38.70 20.19
CA LEU A 26 -0.10 -37.44 20.35
C LEU A 26 0.71 -36.23 19.87
N ILE A 27 2.01 -36.18 20.20
CA ILE A 27 2.94 -35.16 19.71
C ILE A 27 3.06 -35.22 18.18
N GLN A 28 3.07 -36.42 17.61
CA GLN A 28 3.17 -36.63 16.17
C GLN A 28 1.91 -36.16 15.43
N LEU A 29 0.72 -36.43 16.00
CA LEU A 29 -0.56 -35.92 15.48
C LEU A 29 -0.64 -34.40 15.56
N GLU A 30 -0.24 -33.80 16.68
CA GLU A 30 -0.20 -32.35 16.85
C GLU A 30 0.73 -31.71 15.81
N LYS A 31 1.91 -32.32 15.58
CA LYS A 31 2.85 -31.83 14.58
C LYS A 31 2.31 -31.93 13.15
N GLN A 32 1.61 -33.02 12.81
CA GLN A 32 0.94 -33.15 11.51
C GLN A 32 -0.18 -32.12 11.32
N MET A 33 -0.99 -31.88 12.35
CA MET A 33 -2.02 -30.85 12.31
C MET A 33 -1.42 -29.44 12.12
N ILE A 34 -0.31 -29.13 12.79
CA ILE A 34 0.39 -27.85 12.65
C ILE A 34 0.99 -27.71 11.24
N GLU A 35 1.62 -28.76 10.71
CA GLU A 35 2.17 -28.77 9.34
C GLU A 35 1.07 -28.62 8.28
N GLU A 36 -0.09 -29.28 8.45
CA GLU A 36 -1.25 -29.12 7.56
C GLU A 36 -1.89 -27.73 7.67
N GLU A 37 -1.89 -27.12 8.86
CA GLU A 37 -2.41 -25.77 9.09
C GLU A 37 -1.47 -24.68 8.55
N GLU A 38 -0.14 -24.90 8.60
CA GLU A 38 0.86 -24.02 7.97
C GLU A 38 0.84 -24.08 6.43
N ASP A 39 0.45 -25.22 5.84
CA ASP A 39 0.36 -25.38 4.38
C ASP A 39 -0.93 -24.77 3.79
N ILE A 40 -1.84 -24.24 4.62
CA ILE A 40 -2.95 -23.41 4.16
C ILE A 40 -2.41 -21.99 3.93
N PRO A 41 -2.28 -21.52 2.67
CA PRO A 41 -1.73 -20.20 2.41
C PRO A 41 -2.64 -19.16 3.06
N THR A 42 -2.13 -18.46 4.07
CA THR A 42 -2.89 -17.39 4.71
C THR A 42 -3.12 -16.31 3.65
N PRO A 43 -4.37 -16.01 3.25
CA PRO A 43 -4.60 -15.07 2.16
C PRO A 43 -4.08 -13.70 2.58
N GLU A 44 -3.28 -13.08 1.70
CA GLU A 44 -2.71 -11.77 2.00
C GLU A 44 -3.81 -10.77 2.40
N PRO A 45 -3.54 -9.92 3.42
CA PRO A 45 -4.50 -8.91 3.82
C PRO A 45 -4.85 -8.00 2.64
N LYS A 46 -6.15 -7.85 2.35
CA LYS A 46 -6.61 -6.95 1.30
C LYS A 46 -6.18 -5.52 1.61
N ARG A 47 -5.51 -4.87 0.64
CA ARG A 47 -5.00 -3.51 0.77
C ARG A 47 -5.43 -2.67 -0.41
N PHE A 48 -5.87 -1.44 -0.14
CA PHE A 48 -6.09 -0.47 -1.21
C PHE A 48 -4.77 -0.03 -1.83
N THR A 49 -4.73 0.00 -3.16
CA THR A 49 -3.65 0.60 -3.94
C THR A 49 -4.12 1.93 -4.53
N ARG A 50 -3.18 2.86 -4.77
CA ARG A 50 -3.53 4.16 -5.39
C ARG A 50 -4.16 3.97 -6.76
N GLN A 51 -3.60 3.05 -7.56
CA GLN A 51 -4.10 2.72 -8.89
C GLN A 51 -5.47 2.03 -8.83
N GLY A 52 -5.68 1.11 -7.88
CA GLY A 52 -6.97 0.44 -7.71
C GLY A 52 -8.08 1.42 -7.32
N LEU A 53 -7.81 2.33 -6.38
CA LEU A 53 -8.76 3.39 -6.01
C LEU A 53 -9.06 4.32 -7.18
N ALA A 54 -8.03 4.79 -7.89
CA ALA A 54 -8.21 5.66 -9.06
C ALA A 54 -9.03 4.96 -10.17
N GLY A 55 -8.75 3.69 -10.45
CA GLY A 55 -9.52 2.89 -11.41
C GLY A 55 -10.98 2.71 -10.98
N GLY A 56 -11.22 2.43 -9.70
CA GLY A 56 -12.58 2.33 -9.16
C GLY A 56 -13.37 3.63 -9.31
N PHE A 57 -12.75 4.79 -9.02
CA PHE A 57 -13.39 6.09 -9.23
C PHE A 57 -13.72 6.35 -10.70
N ALA A 58 -12.80 6.05 -11.62
CA ALA A 58 -13.03 6.24 -13.05
C ALA A 58 -14.23 5.44 -13.56
N LEU A 59 -14.38 4.18 -13.13
CA LEU A 59 -15.52 3.35 -13.51
C LEU A 59 -16.86 3.90 -12.99
N ILE A 60 -16.86 4.44 -11.77
CA ILE A 60 -18.05 5.03 -11.18
C ILE A 60 -18.43 6.33 -11.90
N GLU A 61 -17.45 7.18 -12.20
CA GLU A 61 -17.65 8.40 -12.98
C GLU A 61 -18.19 8.08 -14.37
N GLU A 62 -17.63 7.08 -15.06
CA GLU A 62 -18.15 6.62 -16.34
C GLU A 62 -19.62 6.18 -16.24
N GLY A 63 -19.96 5.39 -15.21
CA GLY A 63 -21.34 4.97 -14.95
C GLY A 63 -22.28 6.16 -14.71
N LEU A 64 -21.87 7.13 -13.91
CA LEU A 64 -22.65 8.35 -13.65
C LEU A 64 -22.85 9.17 -14.93
N SER A 65 -21.82 9.33 -15.77
CA SER A 65 -21.94 10.05 -17.03
C SER A 65 -22.93 9.40 -18.01
N ARG A 66 -23.07 8.07 -18.00
CA ARG A 66 -24.11 7.38 -18.79
C ARG A 66 -25.51 7.73 -18.29
N PHE A 67 -25.72 7.72 -16.97
CA PHE A 67 -27.01 8.14 -16.40
C PHE A 67 -27.31 9.62 -16.66
N GLU A 68 -26.31 10.49 -16.63
CA GLU A 68 -26.47 11.90 -16.98
C GLU A 68 -26.98 12.09 -18.41
N ALA A 69 -26.44 11.31 -19.35
CA ALA A 69 -26.80 11.40 -20.76
C ALA A 69 -28.19 10.82 -21.06
N GLU A 70 -28.60 9.77 -20.33
CA GLU A 70 -29.86 9.06 -20.57
C GLU A 70 -31.03 9.58 -19.72
N ASP A 71 -30.78 10.22 -18.57
CA ASP A 71 -31.83 10.68 -17.67
C ASP A 71 -32.39 12.06 -18.10
N PRO A 72 -33.63 12.14 -18.59
CA PRO A 72 -34.24 13.43 -18.93
C PRO A 72 -34.52 14.30 -17.69
N ASN A 73 -34.48 13.73 -16.48
CA ASN A 73 -34.64 14.44 -15.22
C ASN A 73 -33.28 14.73 -14.57
N MET A 74 -32.76 15.94 -14.84
CA MET A 74 -31.49 16.41 -14.29
C MET A 74 -31.47 16.46 -12.76
N GLU A 75 -32.59 16.75 -12.09
CA GLU A 75 -32.66 16.82 -10.62
C GLU A 75 -32.49 15.43 -10.01
N ARG A 76 -33.15 14.41 -10.58
CA ARG A 76 -33.00 13.01 -10.18
C ARG A 76 -31.56 12.55 -10.35
N TYR A 77 -30.96 12.77 -11.52
CA TYR A 77 -29.55 12.47 -11.75
C TYR A 77 -28.64 13.17 -10.71
N THR A 78 -28.80 14.47 -10.54
CA THR A 78 -27.96 15.26 -9.62
C THR A 78 -28.04 14.74 -8.19
N ARG A 79 -29.24 14.34 -7.74
CA ARG A 79 -29.43 13.73 -6.41
C ARG A 79 -28.69 12.39 -6.29
N VAL A 80 -28.76 11.54 -7.30
CA VAL A 80 -28.05 10.25 -7.33
C VAL A 80 -26.53 10.46 -7.33
N ALA A 81 -26.03 11.31 -8.23
CA ALA A 81 -24.61 11.61 -8.35
C ALA A 81 -24.03 12.14 -7.02
N ARG A 82 -24.73 13.07 -6.36
CA ARG A 82 -24.33 13.53 -5.01
C ARG A 82 -24.27 12.40 -3.99
N GLY A 83 -25.31 11.58 -3.90
CA GLY A 83 -25.34 10.47 -2.93
C GLY A 83 -24.22 9.46 -3.14
N VAL A 84 -23.88 9.15 -4.39
CA VAL A 84 -22.73 8.30 -4.73
C VAL A 84 -21.43 8.97 -4.29
N MET A 85 -21.22 10.23 -4.66
CA MET A 85 -19.98 10.96 -4.32
C MET A 85 -19.79 11.16 -2.82
N ASP A 86 -20.87 11.34 -2.07
CA ASP A 86 -20.84 11.40 -0.61
C ASP A 86 -20.46 10.06 0.00
N SER A 87 -20.98 8.95 -0.53
CA SER A 87 -20.63 7.59 -0.07
C SER A 87 -19.17 7.24 -0.37
N LEU A 88 -18.59 7.81 -1.43
CA LEU A 88 -17.20 7.60 -1.83
C LEU A 88 -16.18 8.41 -1.02
N ARG A 89 -16.61 9.29 -0.12
CA ARG A 89 -15.73 10.18 0.65
C ARG A 89 -14.68 9.40 1.45
N CYS A 90 -15.05 8.30 2.09
CA CYS A 90 -14.14 7.46 2.86
C CYS A 90 -12.98 6.91 2.01
N TYR A 91 -13.25 6.54 0.75
CA TYR A 91 -12.20 6.06 -0.15
C TYR A 91 -11.29 7.19 -0.65
N LYS A 92 -11.81 8.41 -0.75
CA LYS A 92 -10.99 9.58 -1.09
C LYS A 92 -10.01 9.90 0.04
N GLU A 93 -10.45 9.82 1.29
CA GLU A 93 -9.58 9.98 2.46
C GLU A 93 -8.43 8.97 2.43
N ILE A 94 -8.72 7.68 2.19
CA ILE A 94 -7.69 6.64 2.02
C ILE A 94 -6.74 6.97 0.87
N LEU A 95 -7.23 7.46 -0.27
CA LEU A 95 -6.37 7.83 -1.39
C LEU A 95 -5.43 8.99 -1.02
N GLU A 96 -5.92 10.00 -0.32
CA GLU A 96 -5.12 11.15 0.12
C GLU A 96 -4.08 10.75 1.18
N GLU A 97 -4.43 9.92 2.16
CA GLU A 97 -3.48 9.37 3.11
C GLU A 97 -2.33 8.65 2.41
N LYS A 98 -2.64 7.82 1.40
CA LYS A 98 -1.61 7.12 0.61
C LYS A 98 -0.74 8.08 -0.21
N LYS A 99 -1.28 9.21 -0.68
CA LYS A 99 -0.48 10.25 -1.34
C LYS A 99 0.47 10.91 -0.34
N MET A 100 -0.01 11.26 0.84
CA MET A 100 0.79 11.89 1.90
C MET A 100 1.92 10.98 2.39
N VAL A 101 1.65 9.70 2.65
CA VAL A 101 2.68 8.73 3.03
C VAL A 101 3.77 8.62 1.96
N SER A 102 3.37 8.58 0.67
CA SER A 102 4.35 8.54 -0.43
C SER A 102 5.16 9.84 -0.57
N PHE A 103 4.55 10.98 -0.28
CA PHE A 103 5.23 12.27 -0.30
C PHE A 103 6.25 12.38 0.85
N GLN A 104 5.84 11.98 2.06
CA GLN A 104 6.71 11.98 3.23
C GLN A 104 7.93 11.07 3.05
N SER A 105 7.76 9.85 2.56
CA SER A 105 8.88 8.93 2.33
C SER A 105 9.86 9.46 1.28
N ASN A 106 9.33 10.09 0.22
CA ASN A 106 10.13 10.71 -0.82
C ASN A 106 10.95 11.90 -0.27
N LEU A 107 10.33 12.75 0.55
CA LEU A 107 11.00 13.87 1.20
C LEU A 107 12.11 13.41 2.16
N GLN A 108 11.84 12.38 2.97
CA GLN A 108 12.85 11.77 3.86
C GLN A 108 14.06 11.24 3.07
N GLN A 109 13.82 10.61 1.92
CA GLN A 109 14.88 10.14 1.04
C GLN A 109 15.75 11.30 0.50
N TYR A 110 15.16 12.46 0.20
CA TYR A 110 15.91 13.64 -0.23
C TYR A 110 16.82 14.17 0.87
N PHE A 111 16.32 14.35 2.09
CA PHE A 111 17.14 14.84 3.21
C PHE A 111 18.33 13.93 3.50
N LYS A 112 18.14 12.60 3.47
CA LYS A 112 19.23 11.63 3.62
C LYS A 112 20.29 11.70 2.51
N LYS A 113 19.95 12.15 1.31
CA LYS A 113 20.91 12.38 0.22
C LYS A 113 21.69 13.68 0.41
N VAL A 114 21.07 14.69 1.02
CA VAL A 114 21.70 15.99 1.30
C VAL A 114 22.69 15.90 2.46
N ASP A 115 22.46 15.02 3.43
CA ASP A 115 23.40 14.72 4.53
C ASP A 115 24.69 13.98 4.09
N ARG A 116 24.92 13.79 2.78
CA ARG A 116 26.20 13.30 2.28
C ARG A 116 27.26 14.37 2.57
N PRO A 117 28.37 14.04 3.27
CA PRO A 117 29.26 15.05 3.84
C PRO A 117 29.79 15.95 2.73
N ALA A 118 29.68 17.26 2.96
CA ALA A 118 30.42 18.25 2.22
C ALA A 118 31.89 17.82 2.23
N THR A 119 32.39 17.40 1.07
CA THR A 119 33.81 17.14 0.88
C THR A 119 34.54 18.44 1.16
N GLU A 120 35.24 18.45 2.30
CA GLU A 120 36.25 19.35 2.86
C GLU A 120 36.23 20.85 2.49
N PRO A 121 36.41 21.75 3.48
CA PRO A 121 36.55 23.17 3.20
C PRO A 121 37.89 23.43 2.49
N PRO A 122 37.91 24.18 1.38
CA PRO A 122 39.16 24.66 0.82
C PRO A 122 39.84 25.61 1.82
N THR A 123 41.10 25.31 2.12
CA THR A 123 42.02 26.07 2.97
C THR A 123 42.10 27.55 2.55
N GLU A 124 41.96 28.47 3.52
CA GLU A 124 42.23 29.92 3.39
C GLU A 124 43.72 30.21 3.04
N PRO A 125 44.15 31.47 2.78
CA PRO A 125 43.50 32.60 2.08
C PRO A 125 44.45 33.19 1.00
N VAL A 126 43.97 33.48 -0.22
CA VAL A 126 44.78 34.26 -1.18
C VAL A 126 44.47 35.75 -1.04
N LEU A 127 45.45 36.46 -0.49
CA LEU A 127 45.53 37.92 -0.39
C LEU A 127 45.46 38.54 -1.79
N VAL A 128 44.33 39.17 -2.13
CA VAL A 128 44.21 40.01 -3.33
C VAL A 128 44.52 41.47 -2.98
N PRO A 129 45.43 42.13 -3.72
CA PRO A 129 45.76 43.53 -3.47
C PRO A 129 44.60 44.45 -3.90
N HIS A 130 44.36 45.42 -3.04
CA HIS A 130 43.39 46.51 -3.15
C HIS A 130 43.65 47.40 -4.37
N LEU A 131 42.58 47.82 -5.09
CA LEU A 131 42.30 49.18 -5.65
C LEU A 131 41.32 49.12 -6.85
N PRO A 132 40.60 50.21 -7.20
CA PRO A 132 39.83 51.14 -6.37
C PRO A 132 38.33 51.16 -6.78
N LEU A 133 37.49 51.74 -5.94
CA LEU A 133 36.07 51.99 -6.21
C LEU A 133 35.90 52.92 -7.43
N LEU A 134 35.30 52.40 -8.50
CA LEU A 134 34.81 53.20 -9.62
C LEU A 134 33.55 53.94 -9.18
N THR A 135 33.75 55.07 -8.50
CA THR A 135 32.72 56.11 -8.42
C THR A 135 32.61 56.71 -9.81
N HIS A 136 31.50 56.43 -10.50
CA HIS A 136 30.76 57.30 -11.44
C HIS A 136 29.94 56.41 -12.38
N LEU A 137 28.62 56.43 -12.20
CA LEU A 137 27.66 55.86 -13.15
C LEU A 137 27.56 56.81 -14.36
N PRO A 138 27.65 56.33 -15.61
CA PRO A 138 27.51 57.19 -16.79
C PRO A 138 26.07 57.71 -16.93
N GLN A 139 25.93 58.99 -17.29
CA GLN A 139 24.68 59.76 -17.39
C GLN A 139 23.63 59.25 -18.40
N TYR A 140 23.81 58.08 -19.01
CA TYR A 140 22.97 57.61 -20.12
C TYR A 140 21.71 56.83 -19.71
N LEU A 141 21.44 56.63 -18.42
CA LEU A 141 20.19 56.04 -17.92
C LEU A 141 19.25 57.05 -17.23
N GLN A 142 19.31 58.33 -17.64
CA GLN A 142 18.39 59.37 -17.15
C GLN A 142 17.27 59.73 -18.14
N GLN A 143 17.04 58.93 -19.19
CA GLN A 143 15.97 59.17 -20.16
C GLN A 143 15.22 57.88 -20.51
N VAL A 144 14.44 57.37 -19.57
CA VAL A 144 13.11 56.79 -19.84
C VAL A 144 12.23 57.10 -18.62
N LEU A 145 11.57 58.27 -18.68
CA LEU A 145 10.29 58.49 -18.03
C LEU A 145 9.20 58.11 -19.04
#